data_AF-A0A1H8LFM3-F1
#
_entry.id   AF-A0A1H8LFM3-F1
#
_cell.length_a   1.000
_cell.length_b   1.000
_cell.length_c   1.000
_cell.angle_alpha   90.00
_cell.angle_beta   90.00
_cell.angle_gamma   90.00
#
_symmetry.space_group_name_H-M   'P 1'
#
loop_
_entity.id
_entity.type
_entity.pdbx_description
1 polymer ?
#
loop_
_entity_poly.entity_id
_entity_poly.type
_entity_poly.pdbx_seq_one_letter_code
_entity_poly.pdbx_strand_id
1 'polypeptide(L)' 'MKPIPDLIDPDYWVYEIGENDDCSVDATICNNVKDLITLFTKLPNAKVTFATKFVNKELLNYNPKGKTRIRFSLMPGHIS' A
#
# COMPACT_ATOMS: atom_id res chain seq x y z
N MET A 1 2.88 7.58 -22.98
CA MET A 1 4.03 7.98 -22.15
C MET A 1 3.54 9.07 -21.21
N LYS A 2 3.51 8.84 -19.88
CA LYS A 2 3.10 9.88 -18.91
C LYS A 2 4.31 10.78 -18.60
N PRO A 3 4.27 12.11 -18.77
CA PRO A 3 5.49 12.92 -18.90
C PRO A 3 6.03 13.56 -17.61
N ILE A 4 5.47 13.29 -16.42
CA ILE A 4 5.84 13.99 -15.18
C ILE A 4 5.82 12.99 -14.00
N PRO A 5 6.78 13.03 -13.06
CA PRO A 5 6.67 12.30 -11.81
C PRO A 5 5.44 12.80 -11.04
N ASP A 6 4.40 11.98 -10.98
CA ASP A 6 3.25 12.17 -10.11
C ASP A 6 3.14 10.97 -9.15
N LEU A 7 2.21 11.01 -8.20
CA LEU A 7 1.98 9.90 -7.27
C LEU A 7 1.44 8.63 -7.97
N ILE A 8 1.17 8.71 -9.27
CA ILE A 8 0.52 7.68 -10.08
C ILE A 8 1.61 6.76 -10.64
N ASP A 9 1.32 5.47 -10.65
CA ASP A 9 2.21 4.49 -11.25
C ASP A 9 2.22 4.66 -12.79
N PRO A 10 3.40 4.57 -13.44
CA PRO A 10 3.48 4.75 -14.89
C PRO A 10 2.78 3.62 -15.66
N ASP A 11 2.73 2.42 -15.08
CA ASP A 11 2.30 1.19 -15.75
C ASP A 11 0.94 0.69 -15.26
N TYR A 12 0.53 1.07 -14.04
CA TYR A 12 -0.66 0.53 -13.39
C TYR A 12 -1.67 1.58 -12.93
N TRP A 13 -2.94 1.20 -12.93
CA TRP A 13 -3.98 1.87 -12.17
C TRP A 13 -3.77 1.60 -10.68
N VAL A 14 -3.67 2.66 -9.88
CA VAL A 14 -3.39 2.55 -8.45
C VAL A 14 -4.69 2.64 -7.66
N TYR A 15 -4.93 1.68 -6.79
CA TYR A 15 -6.09 1.61 -5.91
C TYR A 15 -5.67 1.81 -4.46
N GLU A 16 -6.32 2.76 -3.77
CA GLU A 16 -6.14 3.02 -2.35
C GLU A 16 -7.09 2.13 -1.54
N ILE A 17 -6.57 1.42 -0.52
CA ILE A 17 -7.37 0.48 0.29
C ILE A 17 -7.40 0.83 1.80
N GLY A 18 -6.64 1.84 2.24
CA GLY A 18 -6.57 2.30 3.63
C GLY A 18 -7.20 3.68 3.83
N GLU A 19 -8.31 3.96 3.14
CA GLU A 19 -8.98 5.26 3.21
C GLU A 19 -9.76 5.44 4.52
N ASN A 20 -10.39 4.36 5.01
CA ASN A 20 -11.20 4.39 6.24
C ASN A 20 -10.48 3.82 7.46
N ASP A 21 -9.39 3.07 7.25
CA ASP A 21 -8.75 2.24 8.27
C ASP A 21 -7.21 2.22 8.09
N ASP A 22 -6.47 1.73 9.10
CA ASP A 22 -5.02 1.49 8.97
C ASP A 22 -4.75 0.03 8.60
N CYS A 23 -4.55 -0.25 7.31
CA CYS A 23 -4.35 -1.61 6.81
C CYS A 23 -3.16 -2.34 7.46
N SER A 24 -2.14 -1.64 7.96
CA SER A 24 -1.01 -2.28 8.64
C SER A 24 -1.44 -2.87 9.99
N VAL A 25 -2.38 -2.20 10.67
CA VAL A 25 -3.03 -2.69 11.89
C VAL A 25 -4.01 -3.81 11.55
N ASP A 26 -4.85 -3.64 10.53
CA ASP A 26 -5.83 -4.68 10.12
C ASP A 26 -5.16 -6.00 9.76
N ALA A 27 -3.98 -5.94 9.14
CA ALA A 27 -3.16 -7.10 8.81
C ALA A 27 -2.69 -7.92 10.04
N THR A 28 -2.80 -7.37 11.25
CA THR A 28 -2.53 -8.11 12.50
C THR A 28 -3.75 -8.86 13.02
N ILE A 29 -4.95 -8.50 12.56
CA ILE A 29 -6.23 -9.03 13.04
C ILE A 29 -6.77 -10.07 12.07
N CYS A 30 -6.69 -9.81 10.77
CA CYS A 30 -7.22 -10.69 9.73
C CYS A 30 -6.33 -10.75 8.49
N ASN A 31 -6.59 -11.75 7.63
CA ASN A 31 -5.82 -11.97 6.40
C ASN A 31 -6.28 -11.08 5.23
N ASN A 32 -7.33 -10.26 5.38
CA ASN A 32 -7.93 -9.51 4.29
C ASN A 32 -6.90 -8.66 3.52
N VAL A 33 -5.97 -8.00 4.22
CA VAL A 33 -4.91 -7.20 3.60
C VAL A 33 -3.94 -8.07 2.78
N LYS A 34 -3.61 -9.26 3.29
CA LYS A 34 -2.78 -10.24 2.57
C LYS A 34 -3.48 -10.78 1.33
N ASP A 35 -4.77 -11.05 1.43
CA ASP A 35 -5.60 -11.55 0.33
C ASP A 35 -5.73 -10.50 -0.77
N LEU A 36 -5.95 -9.22 -0.40
CA LEU A 36 -5.93 -8.10 -1.35
C LEU A 36 -4.56 -7.96 -2.01
N ILE A 37 -3.46 -7.91 -1.26
CA ILE A 37 -2.11 -7.84 -1.84
C ILE A 37 -1.88 -9.00 -2.82
N THR A 38 -2.27 -10.22 -2.45
CA THR A 38 -2.15 -11.40 -3.29
C THR A 38 -3.00 -11.30 -4.56
N LEU A 39 -4.24 -10.81 -4.45
CA LEU A 39 -5.14 -10.58 -5.58
C LEU A 39 -4.51 -9.60 -6.60
N PHE A 40 -3.97 -8.47 -6.12
CA PHE A 40 -3.36 -7.47 -6.99
C PHE A 40 -2.12 -7.98 -7.74
N THR A 41 -1.45 -9.02 -7.25
CA THR A 41 -0.38 -9.69 -8.03
C THR A 41 -0.87 -10.38 -9.30
N LYS A 42 -2.18 -10.69 -9.38
CA LYS A 42 -2.81 -11.40 -10.49
C LYS A 42 -3.55 -10.47 -11.45
N LEU A 43 -3.82 -9.23 -11.04
CA LEU A 43 -4.49 -8.25 -11.89
C LEU A 43 -3.51 -7.64 -12.91
N PRO A 44 -3.83 -7.65 -14.21
CA PRO A 44 -2.87 -7.31 -15.26
C PRO A 44 -2.39 -5.86 -15.17
N ASN A 45 -3.31 -4.92 -14.91
CA ASN A 45 -3.10 -3.49 -15.02
C ASN A 45 -3.34 -2.72 -13.70
N ALA A 46 -3.39 -3.40 -12.55
CA ALA A 46 -3.68 -2.78 -11.26
C ALA A 46 -2.50 -2.90 -10.28
N LYS A 47 -2.41 -1.92 -9.36
CA LYS A 47 -1.50 -1.85 -8.22
C LYS A 47 -2.29 -1.37 -7.00
N VAL A 48 -1.97 -1.92 -5.83
CA VAL A 48 -2.59 -1.50 -4.57
C VAL A 48 -1.65 -0.58 -3.79
N THR A 49 -2.21 0.41 -3.09
CA THR A 49 -1.48 1.25 -2.15
C THR A 49 -2.28 1.49 -0.89
N PHE A 50 -1.58 1.72 0.22
CA PHE A 50 -2.16 2.25 1.44
C PHE A 50 -1.16 3.06 2.24
N ALA A 51 -1.65 3.99 3.03
CA ALA A 51 -0.87 4.72 4.02
C ALA A 51 -1.07 4.11 5.42
N THR A 52 -0.03 4.13 6.25
CA THR A 52 -0.08 3.64 7.63
C THR A 52 0.76 4.50 8.56
N LYS A 53 0.46 4.48 9.86
CA LYS A 53 1.34 4.98 10.93
C LYS A 53 1.97 3.84 11.73
N PHE A 54 1.52 2.61 11.51
CA PHE A 54 1.91 1.44 12.28
C PHE A 54 3.00 0.63 11.57
N VAL A 55 4.09 0.36 12.29
CA VAL A 55 5.20 -0.47 11.78
C VAL A 55 4.87 -1.94 12.01
N ASN A 56 4.47 -2.64 10.94
CA ASN A 56 4.18 -4.07 10.97
C ASN A 56 5.26 -4.86 10.20
N LYS A 57 6.10 -5.61 10.93
CA LYS A 57 7.17 -6.43 10.33
C LYS A 57 6.64 -7.64 9.56
N GLU A 58 5.44 -8.13 9.87
CA GLU A 58 4.84 -9.30 9.19
C GLU A 58 4.56 -9.03 7.70
N LEU A 59 4.39 -7.76 7.32
CA LEU A 59 4.22 -7.37 5.92
C LEU A 59 5.46 -7.69 5.07
N LEU A 60 6.64 -7.86 5.69
CA LEU A 60 7.87 -8.27 5.00
C LEU A 60 7.81 -9.73 4.50
N ASN A 61 6.92 -10.55 5.08
CA ASN A 61 6.71 -11.93 4.68
C ASN A 61 5.81 -12.06 3.44
N TYR A 62 5.30 -10.95 2.91
CA TYR A 62 4.39 -10.96 1.77
C TYR A 62 5.18 -10.90 0.45
N ASN A 63 4.62 -11.45 -0.64
CA ASN A 63 5.23 -11.38 -1.98
C ASN A 63 4.39 -10.52 -2.94
N PRO A 64 4.52 -9.18 -2.90
CA PRO A 64 3.68 -8.28 -3.67
C PRO A 64 4.05 -8.20 -5.16
N LYS A 65 5.16 -8.79 -5.61
CA LYS A 65 5.63 -8.76 -7.02
C LYS A 65 5.63 -7.36 -7.65
N GLY A 66 6.00 -6.34 -6.87
CA GLY A 66 6.00 -4.94 -7.31
C GLY A 66 4.61 -4.32 -7.51
N LYS A 67 3.53 -5.00 -7.13
CA LYS A 67 2.12 -4.58 -7.27
C LYS A 67 1.52 -3.95 -6.01
N THR A 68 2.35 -3.66 -5.00
CA THR A 68 1.93 -3.02 -3.75
C THR A 68 2.87 -1.86 -3.40
N ARG A 69 2.32 -0.72 -3.00
CA ARG A 69 3.06 0.42 -2.44
C ARG A 69 2.53 0.75 -1.04
N ILE A 70 3.38 0.60 -0.04
CA ILE A 70 3.06 0.98 1.35
C ILE A 70 3.67 2.37 1.61
N ARG A 71 2.87 3.28 2.16
CA ARG A 71 3.28 4.66 2.46
C ARG A 71 3.23 4.87 3.98
N PHE A 72 4.20 5.57 4.55
CA PHE A 72 4.16 5.95 5.96
C PHE A 72 3.71 7.39 6.12
N SER A 73 2.69 7.59 6.95
CA SER A 73 2.28 8.92 7.38
C SER A 73 3.26 9.41 8.44
N LEU A 74 3.90 10.55 8.20
CA LEU A 74 4.83 11.17 9.12
C LEU A 74 4.30 12.55 9.53
N MET A 75 4.53 12.90 10.78
CA MET A 75 4.37 14.26 11.28
C MET A 75 5.73 14.79 11.70
N PRO A 76 5.98 16.10 11.61
CA PRO A 76 7.16 16.71 12.20
C PRO A 76 7.25 16.40 13.70
N GLY A 77 8.46 16.16 14.20
CA GLY A 77 8.69 15.94 15.64
C GLY A 77 8.44 17.17 16.52
N HIS A 78 8.32 18.35 15.91
CA HIS A 78 7.99 19.62 16.56
C HIS A 78 7.27 20.52 15.54
N ILE A 79 6.31 21.33 15.99
CA ILE A 79 5.67 22.39 15.20
C ILE A 79 6.12 23.71 15.83
N SER A 80 6.92 24.49 15.10
CA SER A 80 7.41 25.82 15.49
C SER A 80 6.44 26.92 15.09
#